data_AF-I4FT29-F1
#
_entry.id   AF-I4FT29-F1
#
_cell.length_a   1.000
_cell.length_b   1.000
_cell.length_c   1.000
_cell.angle_alpha   90.00
_cell.angle_beta   90.00
_cell.angle_gamma   90.00
#
_symmetry.space_group_name_H-M   'P 1'
#
loop_
_entity.id
_entity.type
_entity.pdbx_description
1 polymer ?
#
loop_
_entity_poly.entity_id
_entity_poly.type
_entity_poly.pdbx_seq_one_letter_code
_entity_poly.pdbx_strand_id
1 'polypeptide(L)' 'MSETVYIETSILGYLTARPSRDIVVAANIEVTKEWWNTRRGDFQLYSSQAVVKETSQGDVVIASQRL' A
#
# COMPACT_ATOMS: atom_id res chain seq x y z
N MET A 1 5.30 -24.10 -0.56
CA MET A 1 4.83 -23.01 0.31
C MET A 1 4.85 -21.74 -0.52
N SER A 2 3.81 -20.91 -0.47
CA SER A 2 3.85 -19.58 -1.08
C SER A 2 4.67 -18.67 -0.18
N GLU A 3 5.53 -17.83 -0.76
CA GLU A 3 6.28 -16.82 -0.01
C GLU A 3 5.32 -15.78 0.57
N THR A 4 5.58 -15.36 1.81
CA THR A 4 4.73 -14.43 2.53
C THR A 4 5.33 -13.04 2.52
N VAL A 5 4.52 -12.02 2.23
CA VAL A 5 4.95 -10.61 2.23
C VAL A 5 4.11 -9.82 3.24
N TYR A 6 4.80 -9.16 4.16
CA TYR A 6 4.19 -8.25 5.11
C TYR A 6 3.98 -6.88 4.48
N ILE A 7 2.76 -6.33 4.61
CA ILE A 7 2.37 -5.03 4.04
C ILE A 7 2.31 -3.99 5.16
N GLU A 8 3.15 -2.96 5.05
CA GLU A 8 3.16 -1.80 5.95
C GLU A 8 2.20 -0.70 5.52
N THR A 9 1.83 0.19 6.44
CA THR A 9 0.88 1.29 6.18
C THR A 9 1.29 2.17 4.99
N SER A 10 2.59 2.44 4.84
CA SER A 10 3.12 3.26 3.74
C SER A 10 2.78 2.70 2.35
N ILE A 11 2.73 1.37 2.20
CA ILE A 11 2.37 0.71 0.94
C ILE A 11 0.92 1.06 0.59
N LEU A 12 0.00 0.89 1.53
CA LEU A 12 -1.42 1.26 1.36
C LEU A 12 -1.58 2.78 1.14
N GLY A 13 -0.73 3.57 1.79
CA GLY A 13 -0.59 5.01 1.56
C GLY A 13 -0.31 5.35 0.08
N TYR A 14 0.72 4.74 -0.49
CA TYR A 14 1.13 4.97 -1.88
C TYR A 14 0.14 4.46 -2.92
N LEU A 15 -0.60 3.38 -2.65
CA LEU A 15 -1.64 2.88 -3.55
C LEU A 15 -2.76 3.90 -3.81
N THR A 16 -3.05 4.72 -2.80
CA THR A 16 -4.10 5.76 -2.86
C THR A 16 -3.55 7.18 -2.98
N ALA A 17 -2.23 7.32 -3.04
CA ALA A 17 -1.58 8.63 -3.11
C ALA A 17 -1.85 9.28 -4.48
N ARG A 18 -2.07 10.60 -4.42
CA ARG A 18 -2.13 11.46 -5.61
C ARG A 18 -0.71 11.59 -6.20
N PRO A 19 -0.58 11.82 -7.52
CA PRO A 19 0.70 12.13 -8.12
C PRO A 19 1.43 13.24 -7.36
N SER A 20 2.71 13.01 -7.06
CA SER A 20 3.56 13.97 -6.34
C SER A 20 4.55 14.65 -7.30
N ARG A 21 4.91 15.90 -7.01
CA ARG A 21 6.00 16.61 -7.70
C ARG A 21 7.36 16.33 -7.06
N ASP A 22 7.36 15.77 -5.86
CA ASP A 22 8.57 15.25 -5.23
C ASP A 22 8.96 13.94 -5.94
N ILE A 23 10.15 13.91 -6.54
CA ILE A 23 10.61 12.79 -7.37
C ILE A 23 10.74 11.51 -6.56
N VAL A 24 11.17 11.58 -5.30
CA VAL A 24 11.32 10.40 -4.44
C VAL A 24 9.95 9.81 -4.12
N VAL A 25 9.00 10.68 -3.75
CA VAL A 25 7.62 10.25 -3.47
C VAL A 25 6.96 9.70 -4.74
N ALA A 26 7.14 10.35 -5.89
CA ALA A 26 6.59 9.88 -7.15
C ALA A 26 7.13 8.49 -7.52
N ALA A 27 8.44 8.27 -7.38
CA ALA A 27 9.04 6.96 -7.64
C ALA A 27 8.49 5.87 -6.71
N ASN A 28 8.34 6.16 -5.41
CA ASN A 28 7.75 5.22 -4.45
C ASN A 28 6.29 4.87 -4.80
N ILE A 29 5.50 5.86 -5.23
CA ILE A 29 4.12 5.65 -5.68
C ILE A 29 4.09 4.71 -6.88
N GLU A 30 4.88 4.99 -7.91
CA GLU A 30 4.88 4.20 -9.15
C GLU A 30 5.36 2.77 -8.91
N VAL A 31 6.49 2.58 -8.22
CA VAL A 31 7.01 1.24 -7.90
C VAL A 31 6.01 0.44 -7.05
N THR A 32 5.36 1.08 -6.08
CA THR A 32 4.33 0.42 -5.26
C THR A 32 3.15 -0.03 -6.11
N LYS A 33 2.64 0.83 -7.00
CA LYS A 33 1.51 0.51 -7.88
C LYS A 33 1.86 -0.58 -8.88
N GLU A 34 3.05 -0.52 -9.48
CA GLU A 34 3.54 -1.53 -10.41
C GLU A 34 3.63 -2.90 -9.73
N TRP A 35 4.29 -2.99 -8.57
CA TRP A 35 4.40 -4.25 -7.82
C TRP A 35 3.03 -4.78 -7.41
N TRP A 36 2.15 -3.90 -6.91
CA TRP A 36 0.80 -4.30 -6.50
C TRP A 36 -0.01 -4.87 -7.66
N ASN A 37 0.11 -4.31 -8.85
CA ASN A 37 -0.65 -4.77 -10.02
C ASN A 37 -0.05 -6.03 -10.66
N THR A 38 1.27 -6.21 -10.60
CA THR A 38 1.96 -7.24 -11.38
C THR A 38 2.46 -8.44 -10.57
N ARG A 39 2.70 -8.27 -9.26
CA ARG A 39 3.38 -9.27 -8.42
C ARG A 39 2.62 -9.70 -7.19
N ARG A 40 1.69 -8.88 -6.66
CA ARG A 40 1.03 -9.18 -5.38
C ARG A 40 0.33 -10.55 -5.34
N GLY A 41 -0.12 -11.04 -6.51
CA GLY A 41 -0.79 -12.33 -6.66
C GLY A 41 0.13 -13.54 -6.49
N ASP A 42 1.45 -13.34 -6.56
CA ASP A 42 2.45 -14.39 -6.40
C ASP A 42 2.70 -14.72 -4.91
N PHE A 43 2.22 -13.87 -4.00
CA PHE A 43 2.53 -13.91 -2.58
C PHE A 43 1.28 -14.03 -1.71
N GLN A 44 1.45 -14.64 -0.53
CA GLN A 44 0.48 -14.52 0.54
C GLN A 44 0.72 -13.22 1.31
N LEU A 45 -0.17 -12.25 1.13
CA LEU A 45 -0.08 -10.94 1.77
C LEU A 45 -0.69 -10.96 3.17
N TYR A 46 -0.03 -10.30 4.11
CA TYR A 46 -0.55 -10.12 5.48
C TYR A 46 -0.12 -8.77 6.04
N SER A 47 -0.85 -8.30 7.06
CA SER A 47 -0.53 -7.06 7.75
C SER A 47 -0.93 -7.15 9.23
N SER A 48 -0.39 -6.26 10.07
CA SER A 48 -0.67 -6.25 11.50
C SER A 48 -1.94 -5.46 11.81
N GLN A 49 -2.52 -5.71 12.98
CA GLN A 49 -3.66 -4.89 13.44
C GLN A 49 -3.29 -3.42 13.66
N ALA A 50 -2.02 -3.11 13.92
CA ALA A 50 -1.56 -1.73 13.99
C ALA A 50 -1.69 -1.02 12.63
N VAL A 51 -1.30 -1.68 11.54
CA VAL A 51 -1.45 -1.16 10.18
C VAL A 51 -2.92 -0.98 9.81
N VAL A 52 -3.78 -1.94 10.15
CA VAL A 52 -5.24 -1.80 9.94
C VAL A 52 -5.78 -0.57 10.67
N LYS A 53 -5.40 -0.40 11.94
CA LYS A 53 -5.82 0.75 12.75
C LYS A 53 -5.34 2.08 12.17
N GLU A 54 -4.06 2.17 11.81
CA GLU A 54 -3.47 3.39 11.24
C GLU A 54 -4.11 3.75 9.90
N THR A 55 -4.32 2.74 9.04
CA THR A 55 -4.95 2.92 7.72
C THR A 55 -6.39 3.39 7.83
N SER A 56 -7.12 2.89 8.84
CA SER A 56 -8.51 3.25 9.11
C SER A 56 -8.68 4.66 9.69
N GLN A 57 -7.63 5.23 10.30
CA GLN A 57 -7.64 6.55 10.91
C GLN A 57 -7.37 7.69 9.91
N GLY A 58 -7.05 7.36 8.66
CA GLY A 58 -6.89 8.35 7.60
C GLY A 58 -8.21 9.02 7.18
N ASP A 59 -8.16 9.81 6.11
CA ASP A 59 -9.36 10.34 5.46
C ASP A 59 -10.33 9.19 5.14
N VAL A 60 -11.58 9.28 5.61
CA VAL A 60 -12.59 8.20 5.51
C VAL A 60 -12.79 7.74 4.06
N VAL A 61 -12.70 8.65 3.09
CA VAL A 61 -12.82 8.33 1.66
C VAL A 61 -11.62 7.50 1.21
N ILE A 62 -10.42 7.89 1.62
CA ILE A 62 -9.18 7.20 1.27
C ILE A 62 -9.04 5.88 2.03
N ALA A 63 -9.45 5.82 3.29
CA ALA A 63 -9.45 4.59 4.10
C ALA A 63 -10.32 3.50 3.45
N SER A 64 -11.48 3.88 2.89
CA SER A 64 -12.35 2.95 2.15
C SER A 64 -11.74 2.39 0.85
N GLN A 65 -10.70 3.04 0.31
CA GLN A 65 -9.97 2.55 -0.87
C GLN A 65 -8.77 1.66 -0.51
N ARG A 66 -8.38 1.62 0.77
CA ARG A 66 -7.19 0.90 1.26
C ARG A 66 -7.50 -0.44 1.94
N LEU A 67 -8.75 -0.64 2.39
CA LEU A 67 -9.25 -1.84 3.05
C LEU A 67 -10.16 -2.62 2.09
#